data_AF-A0A258PZN2-F1
#
_entry.id   AF-A0A258PZN2-F1
#
_cell.length_a   1.000
_cell.length_b   1.000
_cell.length_c   1.000
_cell.angle_alpha   90.00
_cell.angle_beta   90.00
_cell.angle_gamma   90.00
#
_symmetry.space_group_name_H-M   'P 1'
#
loop_
_entity.id
_entity.type
_entity.pdbx_description
1 polymer ?
#
loop_
_entity_poly.entity_id
_entity_poly.type
_entity_poly.pdbx_seq_one_letter_code
_entity_poly.pdbx_strand_id
1 'polypeptide(L)'
;QVVIMGDHLAMENPVSKKIDTIKQRHIYNQFVSHIPIQKNRNEVLHFDMYPTIIEFLGFEIMGGRLGLGYSAISNNVPALNDNYEEMEENLLNNSEQYLDLWKPRDL
;
A
#
# COMPACT_ATOMS: atom_id res chain seq x y z
N GLN A 1 14.03 8.36 -11.27
CA GLN A 1 13.02 7.72 -10.41
C GLN A 1 11.67 7.82 -11.08
N VAL A 2 11.06 6.70 -11.43
CA VAL A 2 9.68 6.61 -11.94
C VAL A 2 8.95 5.56 -11.12
N VAL A 3 7.71 5.86 -10.74
CA VAL A 3 6.82 4.94 -10.04
C VAL A 3 5.57 4.75 -10.91
N ILE A 4 5.25 3.49 -11.21
CA ILE A 4 4.03 3.08 -11.91
C ILE A 4 3.20 2.30 -10.89
N MET A 5 1.98 2.74 -10.65
CA MET A 5 1.08 2.19 -9.64
C MET A 5 -0.29 2.00 -10.26
N GLY A 6 -0.87 0.81 -10.07
CA GLY A 6 -2.30 0.59 -10.24
C GLY A 6 -3.06 0.97 -8.97
N ASP A 7 -4.33 1.32 -9.11
CA ASP A 7 -5.25 1.60 -8.02
C ASP A 7 -6.25 0.44 -7.81
N HIS A 8 -6.55 -0.32 -8.88
CA HIS A 8 -7.48 -1.44 -8.86
C HIS A 8 -6.98 -2.63 -9.68
N LEU A 9 -7.61 -3.79 -9.45
CA LEU A 9 -7.51 -4.92 -10.37
C LEU A 9 -8.20 -4.58 -11.69
N ALA A 10 -7.76 -5.23 -12.77
CA ALA A 10 -8.37 -5.03 -14.07
C ALA A 10 -9.88 -5.30 -14.03
N MET A 11 -10.65 -4.30 -14.46
CA MET A 11 -12.09 -4.42 -14.73
C MET A 11 -12.35 -5.29 -15.96
N GLU A 12 -13.62 -5.60 -16.22
CA GLU A 12 -14.02 -6.40 -17.37
C GLU A 12 -13.50 -5.79 -18.68
N ASN A 13 -12.84 -6.62 -19.50
CA ASN A 13 -12.15 -6.21 -20.70
C ASN A 13 -12.01 -7.42 -21.67
N PRO A 14 -11.52 -7.22 -22.90
CA PRO A 14 -11.43 -8.28 -23.91
C PRO A 14 -10.59 -9.51 -23.52
N VAL A 15 -9.73 -9.41 -22.50
CA VAL A 15 -8.92 -10.52 -21.98
C VAL A 15 -9.41 -11.07 -20.64
N SER A 16 -10.58 -10.63 -20.14
CA SER A 16 -11.15 -11.08 -18.85
C SER A 16 -11.19 -12.59 -18.70
N LYS A 17 -11.64 -13.32 -19.73
CA LYS A 17 -11.68 -14.81 -19.68
C LYS A 17 -10.33 -15.45 -19.34
N LYS A 18 -9.21 -14.81 -19.70
CA LYS A 18 -7.85 -15.27 -19.33
C LYS A 18 -7.52 -14.86 -17.90
N ILE A 19 -7.84 -13.62 -17.52
CA ILE A 19 -7.58 -13.07 -16.19
C ILE A 19 -8.36 -13.83 -15.12
N ASP A 20 -9.59 -14.25 -15.41
CA ASP A 20 -10.48 -14.96 -14.48
C ASP A 20 -9.94 -16.36 -14.11
N THR A 21 -8.98 -16.91 -14.87
CA THR A 21 -8.31 -18.17 -14.52
C THR A 21 -7.24 -17.99 -13.43
N ILE A 22 -6.85 -16.75 -13.12
CA ILE A 22 -5.83 -16.43 -12.12
C ILE A 22 -6.51 -16.31 -10.75
N LYS A 23 -6.25 -17.29 -9.87
CA LYS A 23 -6.89 -17.37 -8.55
C LYS A 23 -6.56 -16.20 -7.62
N GLN A 24 -5.32 -15.74 -7.65
CA GLN A 24 -4.83 -14.66 -6.79
C GLN A 24 -4.26 -13.57 -7.68
N ARG A 25 -4.88 -12.39 -7.62
CA ARG A 25 -4.50 -11.23 -8.41
C ARG A 25 -4.05 -10.12 -7.47
N HIS A 26 -3.00 -9.42 -7.85
CA HIS A 26 -2.50 -8.26 -7.14
C HIS A 26 -2.54 -7.03 -8.04
N ILE A 27 -2.66 -5.87 -7.43
CA ILE A 27 -2.49 -4.60 -8.11
C ILE A 27 -1.03 -4.50 -8.56
N TYR A 28 -0.83 -4.17 -9.82
CA TYR A 28 0.51 -4.04 -10.39
C TYR A 28 1.17 -2.76 -9.89
N ASN A 29 2.43 -2.89 -9.46
CA ASN A 29 3.27 -1.76 -9.06
C ASN A 29 4.70 -1.98 -9.56
N GLN A 30 5.35 -0.93 -10.04
CA GLN A 30 6.73 -0.97 -10.51
C GLN A 30 7.49 0.31 -10.13
N PHE A 31 8.69 0.11 -9.60
CA PHE A 31 9.65 1.17 -9.31
C PHE A 31 10.80 1.06 -10.30
N VAL A 32 11.05 2.13 -11.06
CA VAL A 32 12.11 2.19 -12.06
C VAL A 32 13.14 3.23 -11.63
N SER A 33 14.33 2.75 -11.32
CA SER A 33 15.46 3.56 -10.85
C SER A 33 16.68 3.34 -11.74
N HIS A 34 17.51 4.38 -11.87
CA HIS A 34 18.81 4.29 -12.50
C HIS A 34 19.85 3.63 -11.57
N ILE A 35 19.61 3.69 -10.25
CA ILE A 35 20.45 3.08 -9.22
C ILE A 35 19.79 1.76 -8.79
N PRO A 36 20.56 0.68 -8.55
CA PRO A 36 20.01 -0.57 -8.03
C PRO A 36 19.24 -0.37 -6.73
N ILE A 37 18.04 -0.93 -6.66
CA ILE A 37 17.19 -0.93 -5.47
C ILE A 37 16.75 -2.37 -5.22
N GLN A 38 16.84 -2.79 -3.97
CA GLN A 38 16.40 -4.12 -3.56
C GLN A 38 15.07 -3.99 -2.85
N LYS A 39 14.06 -4.71 -3.36
CA LYS A 39 12.82 -4.92 -2.61
C LYS A 39 13.09 -5.87 -1.46
N ASN A 40 12.48 -5.61 -0.31
CA ASN A 40 12.55 -6.47 0.86
C ASN A 40 11.37 -7.47 0.92
N ARG A 41 10.31 -7.26 0.13
CA ARG A 41 9.11 -8.12 0.07
C ARG A 41 8.51 -8.15 -1.34
N ASN A 42 7.73 -9.18 -1.63
CA ASN A 42 7.04 -9.35 -2.92
C ASN A 42 5.65 -8.72 -2.95
N GLU A 43 4.99 -8.67 -1.80
CA GLU A 43 3.64 -8.15 -1.63
C GLU A 43 3.67 -6.99 -0.64
N VAL A 44 2.88 -5.96 -0.94
CA VAL A 44 2.81 -4.71 -0.19
C VAL A 44 1.34 -4.31 -0.08
N LEU A 45 1.02 -3.58 0.99
CA LEU A 45 -0.28 -2.96 1.15
C LEU A 45 -0.26 -1.57 0.50
N HIS A 46 -1.44 -1.01 0.24
CA HIS A 46 -1.51 0.34 -0.33
C HIS A 46 -0.85 1.39 0.61
N PHE A 47 -0.94 1.18 1.92
CA PHE A 47 -0.31 2.04 2.93
C PHE A 47 1.22 2.03 2.87
N ASP A 48 1.83 0.95 2.37
CA ASP A 48 3.29 0.82 2.24
C ASP A 48 3.83 1.71 1.11
N MET A 49 2.99 2.11 0.16
CA MET A 49 3.43 2.88 -1.00
C MET A 49 3.92 4.27 -0.62
N TYR A 50 3.30 4.92 0.37
CA TYR A 50 3.74 6.23 0.85
C TYR A 50 5.18 6.21 1.40
N PRO A 51 5.52 5.41 2.45
CA PRO A 51 6.89 5.32 2.92
C PRO A 51 7.84 4.81 1.82
N THR A 52 7.43 3.84 1.00
CA THR A 52 8.29 3.34 -0.09
C THR A 52 8.66 4.43 -1.10
N ILE A 53 7.70 5.27 -1.50
CA ILE A 53 7.96 6.38 -2.45
C ILE A 53 8.89 7.42 -1.84
N ILE A 54 8.69 7.78 -0.57
CA ILE A 54 9.54 8.76 0.12
C ILE A 54 10.99 8.25 0.22
N GLU A 55 11.19 7.00 0.63
CA GLU A 55 12.54 6.42 0.65
C GLU A 55 13.12 6.26 -0.75
N PHE A 56 12.29 5.89 -1.74
CA PHE A 56 12.70 5.80 -3.14
C PHE A 56 13.18 7.15 -3.69
N LEU A 57 12.66 8.27 -3.19
CA LEU A 57 13.17 9.61 -3.55
C LEU A 57 14.51 9.96 -2.89
N GLY A 58 15.02 9.10 -1.98
CA GLY A 58 16.30 9.25 -1.31
C GLY A 58 16.22 9.82 0.11
N PHE A 59 15.03 9.91 0.70
CA PHE A 59 14.86 10.34 2.08
C PHE A 59 15.05 9.17 3.06
N GLU A 60 15.64 9.44 4.21
CA GLU A 60 15.74 8.47 5.29
C GLU A 60 14.42 8.42 6.09
N ILE A 61 13.89 7.21 6.28
CA ILE A 61 12.69 6.97 7.09
C ILE A 61 13.10 6.16 8.31
N MET A 62 12.97 6.75 9.50
CA MET A 62 13.31 6.07 10.75
C MET A 62 12.48 4.79 10.92
N GLY A 63 13.17 3.65 11.04
CA GLY A 63 12.55 2.32 11.13
C GLY A 63 11.75 1.90 9.89
N GLY A 64 11.92 2.60 8.76
CA GLY A 64 11.21 2.32 7.51
C GLY A 64 9.69 2.52 7.61
N ARG A 65 9.17 3.20 8.64
CA ARG A 65 7.72 3.33 8.89
C ARG A 65 7.24 4.76 8.72
N LEU A 66 6.14 4.94 7.99
CA LEU A 66 5.46 6.23 7.90
C LEU A 66 3.95 6.03 7.75
N GLY A 67 3.16 6.72 8.57
CA GLY A 67 1.71 6.48 8.65
C GLY A 67 1.41 5.06 9.13
N LEU A 68 0.56 4.35 8.38
CA LEU A 68 0.18 2.96 8.65
C LEU A 68 1.11 1.93 7.99
N GLY A 69 1.95 2.36 7.04
CA GLY A 69 2.74 1.47 6.21
C GLY A 69 4.23 1.42 6.56
N TYR A 70 4.88 0.46 5.92
CA TYR A 70 6.31 0.24 5.96
C TYR A 70 6.91 0.26 4.56
N SER A 71 8.12 0.80 4.41
CA SER A 71 8.81 0.84 3.12
C SER A 71 9.17 -0.56 2.63
N ALA A 72 8.88 -0.82 1.36
CA ALA A 72 9.21 -2.07 0.68
C ALA A 72 10.68 -2.16 0.22
N ILE A 73 11.50 -1.14 0.50
CA ILE A 73 12.92 -1.08 0.12
C ILE A 73 13.86 -0.77 1.29
N SER A 74 13.31 -0.46 2.47
CA SER A 74 14.08 -0.29 3.71
C SER A 74 14.77 -1.58 4.14
N ASN A 75 15.90 -1.42 4.82
CA ASN A 75 16.55 -2.49 5.56
C ASN A 75 15.87 -2.68 6.94
N ASN A 76 15.76 -3.92 7.41
CA ASN A 76 15.29 -4.26 8.77
C ASN A 76 13.85 -3.81 9.11
N VAL A 77 12.93 -3.95 8.16
CA VAL A 77 11.50 -3.72 8.38
C VAL A 77 10.83 -5.00 8.87
N PRO A 78 9.83 -4.94 9.79
CA PRO A 78 9.12 -6.11 10.26
C PRO A 78 8.55 -6.90 9.08
N ALA A 79 8.48 -8.23 9.23
CA ALA A 79 7.78 -9.06 8.27
C ALA A 79 6.33 -8.57 8.13
N LEU A 80 5.80 -8.63 6.91
CA LEU A 80 4.39 -8.44 6.67
C LEU A 80 3.69 -9.63 7.35
N ASN A 81 3.28 -9.53 8.64
CA ASN A 81 2.31 -10.47 9.24
C ASN A 81 1.88 -10.27 10.70
N ASP A 82 2.40 -9.33 11.49
CA ASP A 82 1.90 -9.28 12.89
C ASP A 82 0.54 -8.57 13.06
N ASN A 83 0.16 -7.68 12.13
CA ASN A 83 -1.04 -6.83 12.28
C ASN A 83 -1.96 -6.80 11.05
N TYR A 84 -1.75 -7.62 10.01
CA TYR A 84 -2.60 -7.54 8.81
C TYR A 84 -4.05 -7.92 9.12
N GLU A 85 -4.25 -9.04 9.80
CA GLU A 85 -5.59 -9.52 10.19
C GLU A 85 -6.26 -8.53 11.16
N GLU A 86 -5.53 -8.07 12.18
CA GLU A 86 -6.02 -7.04 13.10
C GLU A 86 -6.38 -5.73 12.38
N MET A 87 -5.56 -5.30 11.42
CA MET A 87 -5.85 -4.11 10.61
C MET A 87 -7.10 -4.34 9.76
N GLU A 88 -7.23 -5.50 9.12
CA GLU A 88 -8.41 -5.87 8.32
C GLU A 88 -9.70 -5.86 9.15
N GLU A 89 -9.66 -6.41 10.36
CA GLU A 89 -10.79 -6.36 11.31
C GLU A 89 -11.16 -4.92 11.69
N ASN A 90 -10.16 -4.05 11.88
CA ASN A 90 -10.38 -2.68 12.33
C ASN A 90 -10.67 -1.67 11.20
N LEU A 91 -10.37 -1.98 9.94
CA LEU A 91 -10.50 -1.05 8.81
C LEU A 91 -11.94 -0.56 8.59
N LEU A 92 -12.92 -1.40 8.90
CA LEU A 92 -14.34 -1.11 8.73
C LEU A 92 -15.02 -0.63 10.02
N ASN A 93 -14.25 -0.43 11.10
CA ASN A 93 -14.82 0.03 12.35
C ASN A 93 -15.35 1.47 12.23
N ASN A 94 -16.46 1.72 12.93
CA ASN A 94 -17.02 3.06 13.03
C ASN A 94 -16.15 3.92 13.94
N SER A 95 -15.85 5.14 13.49
CA SER A 95 -15.19 6.17 14.30
C SER A 95 -16.20 7.26 14.61
N GLU A 96 -16.54 7.44 15.89
CA GLU A 96 -17.40 8.54 16.33
C GLU A 96 -16.81 9.91 15.95
N GLN A 97 -15.48 10.05 16.08
CA GLN A 97 -14.76 11.26 15.69
C GLN A 97 -14.86 11.55 14.19
N TYR A 98 -14.83 10.51 13.34
CA TYR A 98 -15.06 10.67 11.90
C TYR A 98 -16.51 11.06 11.62
N LEU A 99 -17.47 10.41 12.28
CA LEU A 99 -18.90 10.72 12.15
C LEU A 99 -19.23 12.16 12.59
N ASP A 100 -18.50 12.69 13.57
CA ASP A 100 -18.64 14.08 14.04
C ASP A 100 -18.29 15.11 12.95
N LEU A 101 -17.41 14.78 11.98
CA LEU A 101 -17.11 15.66 10.85
C LEU A 101 -18.32 15.92 9.95
N TRP A 102 -19.31 15.03 9.99
CA TRP A 102 -20.52 15.08 9.18
C TRP A 102 -21.72 15.63 9.94
N LYS A 103 -21.60 15.89 11.25
CA LYS A 103 -22.66 16.52 12.03
C LYS A 103 -22.85 17.97 11.57
N PRO A 104 -24.10 18.47 11.47
CA PRO A 104 -24.34 19.88 11.22
C PRO A 104 -23.61 20.70 12.28
N ARG A 105 -22.92 21.76 11.86
CA ARG A 105 -22.42 22.74 12.83
C ARG A 105 -23.60 23.62 13.22
N ASP A 106 -23.90 23.68 14.51
CA ASP A 106 -24.79 24.71 15.02
C ASP A 106 -24.15 26.07 14.72
N LEU A 107 -24.80 26.85 13.85
CA LEU A 107 -24.45 28.24 13.54
C LEU A 107 -24.99 29.17 14.63
#